data_AF-A0A2D6SIV0-F1
#
_entry.id   AF-A0A2D6SIV0-F1
#
_cell.length_a   1.000
_cell.length_b   1.000
_cell.length_c   1.000
_cell.angle_alpha   90.00
_cell.angle_beta   90.00
_cell.angle_gamma   90.00
#
_symmetry.space_group_name_H-M   'P 1'
#
loop_
_entity.id
_entity.type
_entity.pdbx_description
1 polymer ?
#
loop_
_entity_poly.entity_id
_entity_poly.type
_entity_poly.pdbx_seq_one_letter_code
_entity_poly.pdbx_strand_id
1 'polypeptide(L)' 'QELAIVEAMKMENVMKAESDAIVAKIHATPGTTLGVDQPIIEFE' A
#
# COMPACT_ATOMS: atom_id res chain seq x y z
N GLN A 1 12.76 -0.83 -0.45
CA GLN A 1 12.16 -0.56 0.87
C GLN A 1 10.76 -1.14 0.89
N GLU A 2 10.37 -1.78 1.99
CA GLU A 2 9.01 -2.31 2.15
C GLU A 2 8.09 -1.17 2.59
N LEU A 3 6.97 -0.99 1.90
CA LEU A 3 6.05 0.13 2.15
C LEU A 3 4.83 -0.30 2.97
N ALA A 4 4.25 -1.44 2.62
CA ALA A 4 3.06 -1.98 3.26
C ALA A 4 2.97 -3.49 3.06
N ILE A 5 2.21 -4.16 3.92
CA ILE A 5 1.83 -5.56 3.77
C ILE A 5 0.32 -5.59 3.58
N VAL A 6 -0.12 -6.23 2.50
CA VAL A 6 -1.54 -6.43 2.19
C VAL A 6 -1.88 -7.89 2.43
N GLU A 7 -2.90 -8.14 3.23
CA GLU A 7 -3.43 -9.49 3.42
C GLU A 7 -4.55 -9.76 2.41
N ALA A 8 -4.38 -10.78 1.57
CA ALA A 8 -5.38 -11.24 0.62
C ALA A 8 -5.53 -12.77 0.73
N MET A 9 -6.72 -13.26 1.09
CA MET A 9 -7.04 -14.69 1.15
C MET A 9 -6.04 -15.52 2.00
N LYS A 10 -5.65 -15.03 3.19
CA LYS A 10 -4.64 -15.62 4.10
C LYS A 10 -3.20 -15.61 3.56
N MET A 11 -2.95 -14.83 2.51
CA MET A 11 -1.62 -14.61 1.96
C MET A 11 -1.21 -13.16 2.22
N GLU A 12 0.04 -12.96 2.59
CA GLU A 12 0.63 -11.64 2.77
C GLU A 12 1.39 -11.24 1.50
N ASN A 13 1.07 -10.05 0.98
CA ASN A 13 1.71 -9.47 -0.19
C ASN A 13 2.46 -8.20 0.24
N VAL A 14 3.77 -8.17 0.01
CA VAL A 14 4.61 -7.00 0.32
C VAL A 14 4.58 -6.01 -0.83
N MET A 15 4.17 -4.78 -0.55
CA MET A 15 4.25 -3.66 -1.48
C MET A 15 5.61 -2.98 -1.39
N LYS A 16 6.19 -2.68 -2.55
CA LYS A 16 7.48 -2.01 -2.69
C LYS A 16 7.34 -0.85 -3.67
N ALA A 17 8.13 0.21 -3.45
CA ALA A 17 8.24 1.30 -4.41
C ALA A 17 8.98 0.80 -5.66
N GLU A 18 8.52 1.21 -6.84
CA GLU A 18 9.21 0.93 -8.11
C GLU A 18 10.45 1.83 -8.28
N SER A 19 10.37 3.05 -7.80
CA SER A 19 11.44 4.06 -7.82
C SER A 19 11.42 4.91 -6.56
N ASP A 20 12.49 5.69 -6.35
CA ASP A 20 12.54 6.68 -5.28
C ASP A 20 11.51 7.79 -5.54
N ALA A 21 10.70 8.09 -4.52
CA ALA A 21 9.67 9.13 -4.58
C ALA A 21 9.35 9.65 -3.17
N ILE A 22 8.66 10.79 -3.09
CA ILE A 22 8.24 11.39 -1.82
C ILE A 22 6.78 10.99 -1.56
N VAL A 23 6.47 10.53 -0.35
CA VAL A 23 5.09 10.20 0.03
C VAL A 23 4.28 11.48 0.18
N ALA A 24 3.28 11.66 -0.67
CA ALA A 24 2.35 12.79 -0.62
C ALA A 24 1.21 12.53 0.38
N LYS A 25 0.59 11.34 0.32
CA LYS A 25 -0.57 11.00 1.14
C LYS A 25 -0.71 9.49 1.36
N ILE A 26 -1.21 9.10 2.53
CA ILE A 26 -1.58 7.70 2.84
C ILE A 26 -3.10 7.64 3.01
N HIS A 27 -3.76 6.76 2.26
CA HIS A 27 -5.22 6.58 2.26
C HIS A 27 -5.68 5.35 3.04
N ALA A 28 -4.75 4.45 3.37
CA ALA A 28 -5.04 3.22 4.09
C ALA A 28 -4.47 3.24 5.52
N THR A 29 -5.17 2.58 6.44
CA THR A 29 -4.70 2.34 7.81
C THR A 29 -4.69 0.84 8.09
N PRO A 30 -3.92 0.37 9.08
CA PRO A 30 -3.93 -1.04 9.47
C PRO A 30 -5.35 -1.54 9.76
N GLY A 31 -5.72 -2.68 9.16
CA GLY A 31 -7.05 -3.28 9.31
C GLY A 31 -8.14 -2.74 8.37
N THR A 32 -7.84 -1.73 7.54
CA THR A 32 -8.77 -1.25 6.51
C THR A 32 -8.91 -2.30 5.39
N THR A 33 -10.14 -2.61 5.01
CA THR A 33 -10.42 -3.44 3.82
C THR A 33 -10.17 -2.63 2.55
N LEU A 34 -9.37 -3.16 1.65
CA LEU A 34 -9.02 -2.53 0.38
C LEU A 34 -9.88 -3.09 -0.75
N GLY A 35 -10.50 -2.20 -1.53
CA GLY A 35 -11.16 -2.55 -2.78
C GLY A 35 -10.19 -2.67 -3.95
N VAL A 36 -10.67 -3.25 -5.06
CA VAL A 36 -9.94 -3.21 -6.34
C VAL A 36 -9.79 -1.75 -6.78
N ASP A 37 -8.59 -1.37 -7.22
CA ASP A 37 -8.21 -0.01 -7.65
C ASP A 37 -8.27 1.09 -6.57
N GLN A 38 -8.42 0.72 -5.29
CA GLN A 38 -8.36 1.70 -4.21
C GLN A 38 -6.93 2.21 -3.99
N PRO A 39 -6.68 3.53 -3.98
CA PRO A 39 -5.35 4.07 -3.67
C PRO A 39 -4.97 3.79 -2.21
N ILE A 40 -3.71 3.43 -2.00
CA ILE A 40 -3.13 3.13 -0.67
C ILE A 40 -2.15 4.23 -0.26
N ILE A 41 -1.20 4.54 -1.15
CA ILE A 41 -0.17 5.58 -0.98
C ILE A 41 -0.11 6.40 -2.26
N GLU A 42 -0.15 7.72 -2.13
CA GLU A 42 0.15 8.68 -3.20
C GLU A 42 1.58 9.18 -3.03
N PHE A 43 2.27 9.31 -4.16
CA PHE A 43 3.63 9.83 -4.25
C PHE A 43 3.65 11.10 -5.10
N GLU A 44 4.60 12.00 -4.82
CA GLU A 44 4.93 13.16 -5.67
C GLU A 44 5.84 12.76 -6.85
#